data_AF-A0A5J4ZXV4-F1
#
_entry.id   AF-A0A5J4ZXV4-F1
#
_cell.length_a   1.000
_cell.length_b   1.000
_cell.length_c   1.000
_cell.angle_alpha   90.00
_cell.angle_beta   90.00
_cell.angle_gamma   90.00
#
_symmetry.space_group_name_H-M   'P 1'
#
loop_
_entity.id
_entity.type
_entity.pdbx_description
1 polymer ?
#
loop_
_entity_poly.entity_id
_entity_poly.type
_entity_poly.pdbx_seq_one_letter_code
_entity_poly.pdbx_strand_id
1 'polypeptide(L)'
;MNIDLFFAIAQHNVTVVGMDGNYLKRITTPHAVISPEKTMNVLLTANQPLGHYYMATRQFDTDDPGYTKYDTTNATAILEYKGNYSPPAFPTFPSNLPSFQDFLAATNFLNHLRSLASPEHTVDVPRNITTRMFIVVSMNEIVAANGSSEADTDSKLGSSVNNISFLNPTVDMLRAYYWNLSGFYTTDFPDQPPSYFDFTANDLPLNTTQTVQGTKVKMLDYNETVEIKFQGTNVLDSSETHPMHLHGYNF
;
A
#
# COMPACT_ATOMS: atom_id res chain seq x y z
N MET A 1 -4.81 6.69 6.59
CA MET A 1 -4.92 7.26 5.24
C MET A 1 -4.08 6.36 4.35
N ASN A 2 -4.73 5.62 3.47
CA ASN A 2 -4.14 4.54 2.69
C ASN A 2 -4.34 4.87 1.20
N ILE A 3 -3.72 5.97 0.75
CA ILE A 3 -4.06 6.58 -0.54
C ILE A 3 -2.85 6.56 -1.45
N ASP A 4 -2.94 5.77 -2.51
CA ASP A 4 -1.97 5.78 -3.60
C ASP A 4 -2.12 7.06 -4.43
N LEU A 5 -1.02 7.53 -4.99
CA LEU A 5 -0.96 8.76 -5.76
C LEU A 5 -0.41 8.52 -7.16
N PHE A 6 -1.12 9.02 -8.16
CA PHE A 6 -0.55 9.22 -9.49
C PHE A 6 0.29 10.48 -9.50
N PHE A 7 1.45 10.45 -10.16
CA PHE A 7 2.32 11.60 -10.37
C PHE A 7 2.69 11.74 -11.85
N ALA A 8 2.64 12.96 -12.39
CA ALA A 8 3.04 13.25 -13.76
C ALA A 8 3.59 14.68 -13.91
N ILE A 9 4.42 14.88 -14.95
CA ILE A 9 4.97 16.18 -15.33
C ILE A 9 4.55 16.48 -16.76
N ALA A 10 3.98 17.67 -16.99
CA ALA A 10 3.47 18.03 -18.30
C ALA A 10 4.57 18.00 -19.37
N GLN A 11 4.33 17.30 -20.48
CA GLN A 11 5.27 17.14 -21.60
C GLN A 11 6.61 16.48 -21.25
N HIS A 12 6.74 15.84 -20.08
CA HIS A 12 7.94 15.12 -19.68
C HIS A 12 7.61 13.69 -19.29
N ASN A 13 8.36 12.74 -19.85
CA ASN A 13 8.45 11.43 -19.26
C ASN A 13 9.42 11.48 -18.09
N VAL A 14 9.16 10.64 -17.10
CA VAL A 14 10.01 10.41 -15.96
C VAL A 14 10.70 9.05 -16.10
N THR A 15 11.95 8.94 -15.67
CA THR A 15 12.66 7.66 -15.64
C THR A 15 12.88 7.24 -14.19
N VAL A 16 12.11 6.25 -13.73
CA VAL A 16 12.26 5.66 -12.40
C VAL A 16 13.52 4.79 -12.37
N VAL A 17 14.36 5.00 -11.36
CA VAL A 17 15.66 4.33 -11.23
C VAL A 17 15.88 3.68 -9.87
N GLY A 18 15.03 3.96 -8.89
CA GLY A 18 15.12 3.35 -7.57
C GLY A 18 13.83 3.51 -6.78
N MET A 19 13.63 2.62 -5.81
CA MET A 19 12.50 2.61 -4.90
C MET A 19 12.94 2.02 -3.56
N ASP A 20 12.45 2.59 -2.45
CA ASP A 20 12.73 2.14 -1.08
C ASP A 20 14.23 1.89 -0.81
N GLY A 21 15.07 2.84 -1.24
CA GLY A 21 16.53 2.77 -1.08
C GLY A 21 17.25 1.74 -1.97
N ASN A 22 16.55 1.08 -2.90
CA ASN A 22 17.11 0.07 -3.80
C ASN A 22 17.07 0.51 -5.27
N TYR A 23 18.05 0.08 -6.06
CA TYR A 23 18.09 0.37 -7.49
C TYR A 23 17.15 -0.53 -8.28
N LEU A 24 16.45 0.05 -9.25
CA LEU A 24 15.54 -0.63 -10.16
C LEU A 24 16.11 -0.69 -11.58
N LYS A 25 15.65 -1.67 -12.35
CA LYS A 25 15.71 -1.59 -13.81
C LYS A 25 14.94 -0.35 -14.24
N ARG A 26 15.54 0.42 -15.15
CA ARG A 26 15.00 1.74 -15.54
C ARG A 26 13.61 1.60 -16.15
N ILE A 27 12.67 2.42 -15.68
CA ILE A 27 11.30 2.49 -16.23
C ILE A 27 11.08 3.93 -16.69
N THR A 28 11.09 4.15 -18.00
CA THR A 28 10.71 5.45 -18.57
C THR A 28 9.22 5.45 -18.86
N THR A 29 8.48 6.35 -18.21
CA THR A 29 7.02 6.36 -18.20
C THR A 29 6.49 7.80 -18.20
N PRO A 30 5.31 8.08 -18.78
CA PRO A 30 4.69 9.39 -18.67
C PRO A 30 4.16 9.68 -17.25
N HIS A 31 3.81 8.68 -16.45
CA HIS A 31 3.33 8.85 -15.08
C HIS A 31 3.86 7.74 -14.17
N ALA A 32 3.89 8.00 -12.87
CA ALA A 32 4.23 7.00 -11.86
C ALA A 32 3.07 6.85 -10.86
N VAL A 33 3.04 5.72 -10.18
CA VAL A 33 2.16 5.48 -9.03
C VAL A 33 3.03 5.26 -7.80
N ILE A 34 2.68 5.90 -6.69
CA ILE A 34 3.39 5.75 -5.42
C ILE A 34 2.41 5.60 -4.28
N SER A 35 2.64 4.59 -3.44
CA SER A 35 1.86 4.35 -2.23
C SER A 35 2.46 5.09 -1.03
N PRO A 36 1.68 5.33 0.03
CA PRO A 36 2.20 5.81 1.31
C PRO A 36 3.39 4.98 1.79
N GLU A 37 4.32 5.62 2.52
CA GLU A 37 5.56 5.02 3.05
C GLU A 37 6.59 4.58 2.00
N LYS A 38 6.24 4.57 0.71
CA LYS A 38 7.16 4.29 -0.38
C LYS A 38 7.96 5.52 -0.76
N THR A 39 9.18 5.29 -1.25
CA THR A 39 10.03 6.33 -1.83
C THR A 39 10.38 5.97 -3.26
N MET A 40 10.50 6.95 -4.14
CA MET A 40 10.86 6.71 -5.53
C MET A 40 11.87 7.73 -6.02
N ASN A 41 12.96 7.25 -6.62
CA ASN A 41 13.98 8.09 -7.24
C ASN A 41 13.72 8.16 -8.74
N VAL A 42 13.64 9.38 -9.24
CA VAL A 42 13.23 9.68 -10.60
C VAL A 42 14.23 10.62 -11.27
N LEU A 43 14.65 10.25 -12.48
CA LEU A 43 15.40 11.13 -13.38
C LEU A 43 14.44 11.86 -14.31
N LEU A 44 14.60 13.18 -14.37
CA LEU A 44 13.90 14.07 -15.28
C LEU A 44 14.90 14.63 -16.28
N THR A 45 14.61 14.49 -17.57
CA THR A 45 15.38 15.14 -18.64
C THR A 45 14.67 16.42 -19.04
N ALA A 46 15.27 17.58 -18.75
CA ALA A 46 14.71 18.88 -19.12
C ALA A 46 15.00 19.22 -20.60
N ASN A 47 14.27 18.60 -21.52
CA ASN A 47 14.47 18.70 -22.97
C ASN A 47 13.31 19.35 -23.75
N GLN A 48 12.39 20.01 -23.06
CA GLN A 48 11.27 20.74 -23.67
C GLN A 48 11.68 22.19 -23.99
N PRO A 49 10.90 22.91 -24.82
CA PRO A 49 11.10 24.34 -25.03
C PRO A 49 11.11 25.15 -23.72
N LEU A 50 11.71 26.34 -23.74
CA LEU A 50 11.67 27.22 -22.57
C LEU A 50 10.21 27.57 -22.22
N GLY A 51 9.83 27.30 -20.97
CA GLY A 51 8.45 27.40 -20.53
C GLY A 51 8.24 26.91 -19.10
N HIS A 52 6.97 26.90 -18.69
CA HIS A 52 6.50 26.40 -17.39
C HIS A 52 5.62 25.17 -17.57
N TYR A 53 5.89 24.13 -16.79
CA TYR A 53 5.20 22.84 -16.86
C TYR A 53 4.67 22.47 -15.48
N TYR A 54 3.39 22.09 -15.37
CA TYR A 54 2.91 21.57 -14.09
C TYR A 54 3.49 20.19 -13.83
N MET A 55 4.02 20.02 -12.63
CA MET A 55 4.08 18.73 -11.93
C MET A 55 2.76 18.60 -11.19
N ALA A 56 2.08 17.45 -11.30
CA ALA A 56 0.79 17.26 -10.69
C ALA A 56 0.70 15.86 -10.07
N THR A 57 -0.02 15.78 -8.95
CA THR A 57 -0.38 14.54 -8.29
C THR A 57 -1.86 14.51 -7.97
N ARG A 58 -2.45 13.31 -7.98
CA ARG A 58 -3.83 13.07 -7.55
C ARG A 58 -3.98 11.67 -6.96
N GLN A 59 -5.06 11.48 -6.21
CA GLN A 59 -5.44 10.17 -5.69
C GLN A 59 -5.64 9.15 -6.82
N PHE A 60 -5.04 7.97 -6.65
CA PHE A 60 -5.45 6.73 -7.30
C PHE A 60 -6.43 6.04 -6.33
N ASP A 61 -7.71 6.11 -6.67
CA ASP A 61 -8.80 5.56 -5.90
C ASP A 61 -9.05 4.11 -6.33
N THR A 62 -8.95 3.19 -5.37
CA THR A 62 -9.07 1.75 -5.61
C THR A 62 -10.31 1.13 -5.00
N ASP A 63 -11.14 1.95 -4.35
CA ASP A 63 -12.39 1.51 -3.73
C ASP A 63 -13.41 1.10 -4.80
N ASP A 64 -14.55 0.55 -4.38
CA ASP A 64 -15.63 0.18 -5.29
C ASP A 64 -16.02 1.38 -6.19
N PRO A 65 -16.20 1.20 -7.50
CA PRO A 65 -16.55 2.31 -8.42
C PRO A 65 -17.83 3.06 -8.07
N GLY A 66 -18.74 2.45 -7.30
CA GLY A 66 -19.93 3.09 -6.75
C GLY A 66 -19.64 4.07 -5.61
N TYR A 67 -18.49 3.95 -4.95
CA TYR A 67 -18.01 4.91 -3.97
C TYR A 67 -17.40 6.14 -4.67
N THR A 68 -18.03 7.29 -4.44
CA THR A 68 -17.68 8.55 -5.13
C THR A 68 -17.20 9.65 -4.17
N LYS A 69 -17.01 9.32 -2.89
CA LYS A 69 -16.63 10.27 -1.84
C LYS A 69 -15.13 10.25 -1.53
N TYR A 70 -14.30 10.10 -2.55
CA TYR A 70 -12.84 10.25 -2.44
C TYR A 70 -12.40 11.70 -2.67
N ASP A 71 -11.15 12.02 -2.31
CA ASP A 71 -10.60 13.36 -2.56
C ASP A 71 -10.34 13.55 -4.05
N THR A 72 -10.97 14.57 -4.63
CA THR A 72 -10.85 14.91 -6.05
C THR A 72 -9.89 16.08 -6.29
N THR A 73 -9.20 16.53 -5.25
CA THR A 73 -8.25 17.65 -5.31
C THR A 73 -6.92 17.20 -5.91
N ASN A 74 -6.45 17.93 -6.92
CA ASN A 74 -5.08 17.76 -7.41
C ASN A 74 -4.14 18.67 -6.62
N ALA A 75 -2.95 18.17 -6.27
CA ALA A 75 -1.85 19.02 -5.85
C ALA A 75 -0.90 19.28 -7.02
N THR A 76 -0.41 20.51 -7.15
CA THR A 76 0.44 20.93 -8.27
C THR A 76 1.65 21.72 -7.81
N ALA A 77 2.71 21.65 -8.62
CA ALA A 77 3.92 22.47 -8.52
C ALA A 77 4.38 22.83 -9.94
N ILE A 78 5.27 23.81 -10.07
CA ILE A 78 5.73 24.30 -11.38
C ILE A 78 7.19 23.91 -11.61
N LEU A 79 7.45 23.21 -12.71
CA LEU A 79 8.77 23.04 -13.31
C LEU A 79 9.02 24.20 -14.26
N GLU A 80 9.91 25.10 -13.87
CA GLU A 80 10.28 26.29 -14.64
C GLU A 80 11.64 26.10 -15.33
N TYR A 81 11.66 26.29 -16.64
CA TYR A 81 12.90 26.39 -17.40
C TYR A 81 13.45 27.81 -17.29
N LYS A 82 14.66 27.97 -16.74
CA LYS A 82 15.31 29.28 -16.69
C LYS A 82 15.87 29.66 -18.06
N GLY A 83 15.56 30.87 -18.51
CA GLY A 83 16.04 31.39 -19.78
C GLY A 83 15.42 32.74 -20.12
N ASN A 84 15.68 33.23 -21.33
CA ASN A 84 15.09 34.47 -21.83
C ASN A 84 13.93 34.17 -22.79
N TYR A 85 12.71 34.30 -22.27
CA TYR A 85 11.45 34.11 -23.01
C TYR A 85 10.34 34.87 -22.29
N SER A 86 9.23 35.10 -22.97
CA SER A 86 8.01 35.60 -22.33
C SER A 86 7.31 34.43 -21.63
N PRO A 87 7.16 34.44 -20.29
CA PRO A 87 6.49 33.35 -19.59
C PRO A 87 5.06 33.14 -20.12
N PRO A 88 4.61 31.88 -20.28
CA PRO A 88 3.23 31.62 -20.66
C PRO A 88 2.28 32.11 -19.55
N ALA A 89 1.07 32.53 -19.92
CA ALA A 89 0.06 33.00 -18.95
C ALA A 89 -0.28 31.93 -17.90
N PHE A 90 -0.24 30.65 -18.29
CA PHE A 90 -0.45 29.50 -17.41
C PHE A 90 0.51 28.36 -17.78
N PRO A 91 1.05 27.61 -16.80
CA PRO A 91 1.80 26.39 -17.08
C PRO A 91 0.92 25.33 -17.76
N THR A 92 1.52 24.46 -18.59
CA THR A 92 0.79 23.35 -19.22
C THR A 92 0.48 22.28 -18.18
N PHE A 93 -0.76 21.77 -18.13
CA PHE A 93 -1.15 20.65 -17.26
C PHE A 93 -0.80 19.29 -17.92
N PRO A 94 -0.38 18.26 -17.16
CA PRO A 94 -0.08 16.93 -17.72
C PRO A 94 -1.36 16.23 -18.20
N SER A 95 -1.54 16.12 -19.52
CA SER A 95 -2.64 15.34 -20.14
C SER A 95 -2.53 13.83 -19.91
N ASN A 96 -1.35 13.39 -19.47
CA ASN A 96 -0.97 12.02 -19.18
C ASN A 96 -1.13 11.64 -17.68
N LEU A 97 -1.63 12.54 -16.84
CA LEU A 97 -2.00 12.20 -15.46
C LEU A 97 -3.28 11.34 -15.50
N PRO A 98 -3.23 10.07 -15.06
CA PRO A 98 -4.38 9.15 -15.16
C PRO A 98 -5.61 9.64 -14.40
N SER A 99 -6.79 9.08 -14.72
CA SER A 99 -8.00 9.34 -13.93
C SER A 99 -7.93 8.65 -12.57
N PHE A 100 -8.78 9.07 -11.62
CA PHE A 100 -8.75 8.58 -10.24
C PHE A 100 -8.86 7.05 -10.15
N GLN A 101 -9.64 6.41 -11.03
CA GLN A 101 -9.88 4.95 -11.02
C GLN A 101 -9.21 4.23 -12.21
N ASP A 102 -8.09 4.76 -12.73
CA ASP A 102 -7.37 4.14 -13.85
C ASP A 102 -6.49 2.95 -13.38
N PHE A 103 -7.14 1.84 -13.03
CA PHE A 103 -6.47 0.62 -12.59
C PHE A 103 -5.47 0.07 -13.61
N LEU A 104 -5.73 0.26 -14.91
CA LEU A 104 -4.85 -0.21 -15.97
C LEU A 104 -3.55 0.60 -16.00
N ALA A 105 -3.63 1.93 -15.87
CA ALA A 105 -2.45 2.78 -15.76
C ALA A 105 -1.58 2.37 -14.56
N ALA A 106 -2.20 2.19 -13.38
CA ALA A 106 -1.49 1.79 -12.17
C ALA A 106 -0.87 0.39 -12.29
N THR A 107 -1.65 -0.61 -12.71
CA THR A 107 -1.18 -1.99 -12.85
C THR A 107 -0.07 -2.11 -13.88
N ASN A 108 -0.17 -1.40 -15.00
CA ASN A 108 0.88 -1.36 -15.99
C ASN A 108 2.16 -0.80 -15.38
N PHE A 109 2.12 0.29 -14.63
CA PHE A 109 3.30 0.83 -13.97
C PHE A 109 3.91 -0.17 -12.96
N LEU A 110 3.09 -0.68 -12.04
CA LEU A 110 3.54 -1.56 -10.94
C LEU A 110 4.17 -2.87 -11.46
N ASN A 111 3.65 -3.45 -12.54
CA ASN A 111 4.18 -4.69 -13.14
C ASN A 111 5.58 -4.55 -13.77
N HIS A 112 6.06 -3.32 -13.97
CA HIS A 112 7.41 -3.08 -14.48
C HIS A 112 8.46 -2.94 -13.38
N LEU A 113 8.06 -2.86 -12.11
CA LEU A 113 8.99 -2.77 -10.97
C LEU A 113 9.84 -4.05 -10.88
N ARG A 114 11.15 -3.89 -11.07
CA ARG A 114 12.12 -5.00 -11.02
C ARG A 114 13.43 -4.48 -10.45
N SER A 115 14.01 -5.20 -9.49
CA SER A 115 15.35 -4.92 -8.98
C SER A 115 16.37 -4.89 -10.10
N LEU A 116 17.35 -3.99 -10.00
CA LEU A 116 18.37 -3.78 -11.04
C LEU A 116 19.09 -5.07 -11.42
N ALA A 117 19.52 -5.84 -10.41
CA ALA A 117 20.17 -7.15 -10.54
C ALA A 117 21.34 -7.14 -11.54
N SER A 118 22.38 -6.36 -11.24
CA SER A 118 23.64 -6.29 -12.00
C SER A 118 24.81 -6.88 -11.20
N PRO A 119 26.00 -7.09 -11.81
CA PRO A 119 27.19 -7.52 -11.06
C PRO A 119 27.57 -6.61 -9.88
N GLU A 120 27.36 -5.29 -10.02
CA GLU A 120 27.61 -4.29 -8.98
C GLU A 120 26.46 -4.15 -7.97
N HIS A 121 25.26 -4.61 -8.35
CA HIS A 121 24.03 -4.53 -7.58
C HIS A 121 23.35 -5.90 -7.56
N THR A 122 23.99 -6.84 -6.87
CA THR A 122 23.52 -8.23 -6.78
C THR A 122 22.21 -8.33 -6.02
N VAL A 123 21.36 -9.28 -6.42
CA VAL A 123 20.09 -9.59 -5.74
C VAL A 123 20.10 -11.06 -5.39
N ASP A 124 19.80 -11.37 -4.13
CA ASP A 124 19.69 -12.73 -3.62
C ASP A 124 18.23 -13.01 -3.27
N VAL A 125 17.50 -13.62 -4.21
CA VAL A 125 16.10 -13.99 -4.01
C VAL A 125 16.06 -15.35 -3.31
N PRO A 126 15.47 -15.46 -2.10
CA PRO A 126 15.41 -16.73 -1.40
C PRO A 126 14.64 -17.79 -2.20
N ARG A 127 15.23 -18.98 -2.34
CA ARG A 127 14.62 -20.10 -3.11
C ARG A 127 14.13 -21.25 -2.24
N ASN A 128 14.71 -21.40 -1.05
CA ASN A 128 14.36 -22.49 -0.14
C ASN A 128 13.51 -21.94 1.01
N ILE A 129 12.20 -21.89 0.79
CA ILE A 129 11.25 -21.34 1.76
C ILE A 129 11.02 -22.32 2.90
N THR A 130 11.32 -21.90 4.14
CA THR A 130 11.12 -22.69 5.36
C THR A 130 9.75 -22.43 5.98
N THR A 131 9.23 -21.23 5.85
CA THR A 131 7.96 -20.80 6.46
C THR A 131 7.06 -20.16 5.40
N ARG A 132 5.81 -20.59 5.32
CA ARG A 132 4.83 -20.09 4.35
C ARG A 132 3.61 -19.55 5.08
N MET A 133 3.26 -18.31 4.78
CA MET A 133 2.11 -17.63 5.36
C MET A 133 1.16 -17.19 4.25
N PHE A 134 -0.13 -17.41 4.46
CA PHE A 134 -1.20 -16.82 3.67
C PHE A 134 -1.95 -15.85 4.60
N ILE A 135 -1.83 -14.56 4.30
CA ILE A 135 -2.32 -13.48 5.14
C ILE A 135 -3.47 -12.80 4.43
N VAL A 136 -4.67 -13.01 4.94
CA VAL A 136 -5.88 -12.33 4.48
C VAL A 136 -5.95 -10.97 5.15
N VAL A 137 -6.05 -9.90 4.37
CA VAL A 137 -6.13 -8.51 4.82
C VAL A 137 -7.55 -8.01 4.53
N SER A 138 -8.22 -7.51 5.56
CA SER A 138 -9.64 -7.12 5.46
C SER A 138 -9.95 -5.88 6.28
N MET A 139 -10.87 -5.07 5.77
CA MET A 139 -11.71 -4.22 6.62
C MET A 139 -12.75 -5.09 7.33
N ASN A 140 -13.10 -4.73 8.55
CA ASN A 140 -13.97 -5.53 9.41
C ASN A 140 -14.77 -4.65 10.37
N GLU A 141 -15.66 -5.28 11.11
CA GLU A 141 -16.35 -4.71 12.26
C GLU A 141 -15.88 -5.37 13.56
N ILE A 142 -15.70 -4.56 14.59
CA ILE A 142 -15.42 -4.98 15.96
C ILE A 142 -16.69 -4.78 16.79
N VAL A 143 -17.24 -5.86 17.31
CA VAL A 143 -18.42 -5.84 18.18
C VAL A 143 -17.97 -5.60 19.63
N ALA A 144 -18.57 -4.60 20.30
CA ALA A 144 -18.28 -4.32 21.70
C ALA A 144 -18.76 -5.47 22.61
N ALA A 145 -17.90 -5.90 23.54
CA ALA A 145 -18.12 -7.10 24.35
C ALA A 145 -19.22 -7.00 25.42
N ASN A 146 -19.88 -5.85 25.63
CA ASN A 146 -20.96 -5.71 26.62
C ASN A 146 -22.01 -4.69 26.14
N GLY A 147 -23.25 -5.17 25.95
CA GLY A 147 -24.33 -4.42 25.33
C GLY A 147 -25.16 -3.53 26.25
N SER A 148 -26.05 -2.77 25.61
CA SER A 148 -27.32 -2.36 26.19
C SER A 148 -28.36 -2.28 25.07
N SER A 149 -29.46 -3.01 25.27
CA SER A 149 -30.72 -3.00 24.49
C SER A 149 -30.65 -3.31 23.00
N GLU A 150 -31.49 -4.27 22.61
CA GLU A 150 -31.91 -4.52 21.22
C GLU A 150 -32.39 -3.22 20.55
N ALA A 151 -31.49 -2.53 19.83
CA ALA A 151 -31.81 -1.53 18.82
C ALA A 151 -30.58 -1.01 18.05
N ASP A 152 -29.37 -1.07 18.60
CA ASP A 152 -28.13 -0.66 17.89
C ASP A 152 -26.96 -1.50 18.39
N THR A 153 -26.54 -2.51 17.63
CA THR A 153 -25.20 -3.08 17.79
C THR A 153 -24.23 -2.03 17.25
N ASP A 154 -23.74 -1.16 18.14
CA ASP A 154 -22.73 -0.14 17.84
C ASP A 154 -21.40 -0.83 17.48
N SER A 155 -21.31 -1.34 16.25
CA SER A 155 -20.12 -1.98 15.71
C SER A 155 -19.17 -0.89 15.24
N LYS A 156 -17.89 -1.05 15.56
CA LYS A 156 -16.85 -0.09 15.16
C LYS A 156 -16.12 -0.64 13.95
N LEU A 157 -15.86 0.21 12.97
CA LEU A 157 -14.95 -0.15 11.89
C LEU A 157 -13.58 -0.52 12.47
N GLY A 158 -13.05 -1.62 11.97
CA GLY A 158 -11.73 -2.13 12.26
C GLY A 158 -11.09 -2.69 11.00
N SER A 159 -9.88 -3.18 11.15
CA SER A 159 -9.19 -3.94 10.13
C SER A 159 -8.48 -5.12 10.78
N SER A 160 -8.19 -6.14 9.99
CA SER A 160 -7.57 -7.36 10.49
C SER A 160 -6.61 -7.98 9.49
N VAL A 161 -5.70 -8.79 10.03
CA VAL A 161 -4.87 -9.72 9.27
C VAL A 161 -5.12 -11.13 9.79
N ASN A 162 -5.48 -12.07 8.91
CA ASN A 162 -5.99 -13.41 9.27
C ASN A 162 -7.09 -13.37 10.34
N ASN A 163 -8.02 -12.43 10.20
CA ASN A 163 -9.13 -12.18 11.12
C ASN A 163 -8.74 -11.79 12.56
N ILE A 164 -7.52 -11.31 12.76
CA ILE A 164 -7.07 -10.73 14.04
C ILE A 164 -6.91 -9.23 13.87
N SER A 165 -7.74 -8.46 14.57
CA SER A 165 -7.59 -7.01 14.67
C SER A 165 -6.57 -6.68 15.76
N PHE A 166 -5.42 -6.13 15.37
CA PHE A 166 -4.32 -5.92 16.29
C PHE A 166 -4.67 -4.88 17.36
N LEU A 167 -4.66 -5.30 18.62
CA LEU A 167 -4.85 -4.41 19.75
C LEU A 167 -3.49 -4.02 20.33
N ASN A 168 -3.21 -2.72 20.43
CA ASN A 168 -1.96 -2.26 21.03
C ASN A 168 -1.89 -2.67 22.52
N PRO A 169 -0.80 -3.33 22.94
CA PRO A 169 -0.62 -3.67 24.34
C PRO A 169 -0.31 -2.42 25.19
N THR A 170 -0.54 -2.52 26.49
CA THR A 170 -0.23 -1.44 27.45
C THR A 170 1.26 -1.32 27.78
N VAL A 171 2.05 -2.34 27.45
CA VAL A 171 3.51 -2.36 27.53
C VAL A 171 4.07 -2.64 26.14
N ASP A 172 5.13 -1.94 25.76
CA ASP A 172 5.76 -2.13 24.47
C ASP A 172 6.25 -3.58 24.27
N MET A 173 6.04 -4.10 23.06
CA MET A 173 6.28 -5.52 22.76
C MET A 173 7.74 -5.91 22.93
N LEU A 174 8.67 -5.02 22.57
CA LEU A 174 10.10 -5.28 22.67
C LEU A 174 10.53 -5.45 24.13
N ARG A 175 10.05 -4.58 25.04
CA ARG A 175 10.29 -4.70 26.48
C ARG A 175 9.60 -5.93 27.07
N ALA A 176 8.36 -6.21 26.68
CA ALA A 176 7.66 -7.41 27.15
C ALA A 176 8.43 -8.68 26.76
N TYR A 177 8.93 -8.75 25.53
CA TYR A 177 9.80 -9.83 25.08
C TYR A 177 11.13 -9.88 25.85
N TYR A 178 11.88 -8.77 25.90
CA TYR A 178 13.23 -8.72 26.48
C TYR A 178 13.26 -9.01 27.98
N TRP A 179 12.23 -8.59 28.73
CA TRP A 179 12.12 -8.86 30.17
C TRP A 179 11.24 -10.06 30.50
N ASN A 180 10.81 -10.84 29.49
CA ASN A 180 9.96 -12.01 29.66
C ASN A 180 8.68 -11.74 30.48
N LEU A 181 8.00 -10.64 30.15
CA LEU A 181 6.75 -10.25 30.79
C LEU A 181 5.57 -10.98 30.14
N SER A 182 4.76 -11.67 30.95
CA SER A 182 3.57 -12.39 30.47
C SER A 182 2.33 -11.50 30.40
N GLY A 183 1.40 -11.83 29.51
CA GLY A 183 0.06 -11.24 29.46
C GLY A 183 -0.10 -10.03 28.54
N PHE A 184 0.96 -9.64 27.82
CA PHE A 184 0.93 -8.51 26.88
C PHE A 184 0.72 -8.92 25.42
N TYR A 185 1.12 -10.13 25.04
CA TYR A 185 0.89 -10.70 23.72
C TYR A 185 0.90 -12.23 23.79
N THR A 186 0.42 -12.89 22.73
CA THR A 186 0.56 -14.34 22.53
C THR A 186 1.33 -14.64 21.25
N THR A 187 2.01 -15.79 21.20
CA THR A 187 2.93 -16.17 20.11
C THR A 187 2.29 -17.06 19.04
N ASP A 188 0.96 -17.03 18.95
CA ASP A 188 0.13 -17.94 18.16
C ASP A 188 -0.56 -17.22 16.99
N PHE A 189 0.08 -16.19 16.41
CA PHE A 189 -0.44 -15.61 15.17
C PHE A 189 -0.47 -16.67 14.07
N PRO A 190 -1.61 -16.86 13.38
CA PRO A 190 -1.77 -17.99 12.47
C PRO A 190 -1.12 -17.74 11.12
N ASP A 191 -0.48 -18.76 10.57
CA ASP A 191 0.12 -18.74 9.23
C ASP A 191 -0.92 -18.77 8.11
N GLN A 192 -2.19 -19.06 8.42
CA GLN A 192 -3.30 -19.21 7.47
C GLN A 192 -4.54 -18.53 8.06
N PRO A 193 -5.51 -18.11 7.23
CA PRO A 193 -6.77 -17.59 7.73
C PRO A 193 -7.56 -18.67 8.49
N PRO A 194 -8.40 -18.29 9.46
CA PRO A 194 -9.20 -19.25 10.24
C PRO A 194 -10.25 -19.97 9.40
N SER A 195 -10.65 -19.40 8.26
CA SER A 195 -11.57 -20.00 7.29
C SER A 195 -11.25 -19.51 5.88
N TYR A 196 -11.45 -20.41 4.91
CA TYR A 196 -11.39 -20.06 3.49
C TYR A 196 -12.80 -19.80 2.96
N PHE A 197 -12.90 -18.78 2.14
CA PHE A 197 -14.07 -18.44 1.33
C PHE A 197 -13.57 -17.82 0.03
N ASP A 198 -14.48 -17.51 -0.90
CA ASP A 198 -14.13 -16.70 -2.06
C ASP A 198 -13.89 -15.26 -1.59
N PHE A 199 -12.63 -14.95 -1.23
CA PHE A 199 -12.23 -13.67 -0.62
C PHE A 199 -12.65 -12.44 -1.43
N THR A 200 -12.79 -12.59 -2.74
CA THR A 200 -13.06 -11.53 -3.70
C THR A 200 -14.43 -11.64 -4.36
N ALA A 201 -15.33 -12.49 -3.84
CA ALA A 201 -16.71 -12.53 -4.31
C ALA A 201 -17.41 -11.19 -4.06
N ASN A 202 -18.30 -10.81 -4.99
CA ASN A 202 -19.13 -9.61 -4.82
C ASN A 202 -20.01 -9.74 -3.57
N ASP A 203 -20.64 -10.90 -3.38
CA ASP A 203 -21.52 -11.17 -2.24
C ASP A 203 -20.81 -12.06 -1.23
N LEU A 204 -20.45 -11.49 -0.08
CA LEU A 204 -19.80 -12.22 1.00
C LEU A 204 -20.77 -12.57 2.14
N PRO A 205 -20.60 -13.73 2.80
CA PRO A 205 -21.41 -14.07 3.97
C PRO A 205 -21.28 -13.05 5.09
N LEU A 206 -22.39 -12.67 5.74
CA LEU A 206 -22.40 -11.69 6.84
C LEU A 206 -21.48 -12.07 8.02
N ASN A 207 -21.20 -13.35 8.24
CA ASN A 207 -20.29 -13.79 9.30
C ASN A 207 -18.80 -13.53 8.99
N THR A 208 -18.46 -13.02 7.79
CA THR A 208 -17.08 -12.61 7.44
C THR A 208 -16.74 -11.19 7.88
N THR A 209 -17.74 -10.38 8.24
CA THR A 209 -17.52 -8.97 8.59
C THR A 209 -16.87 -8.81 9.96
N GLN A 210 -17.18 -9.69 10.91
CA GLN A 210 -16.71 -9.58 12.29
C GLN A 210 -15.27 -10.08 12.46
N THR A 211 -14.46 -9.30 13.16
CA THR A 211 -13.10 -9.66 13.55
C THR A 211 -12.92 -9.75 15.06
N VAL A 212 -11.90 -10.49 15.49
CA VAL A 212 -11.56 -10.64 16.91
C VAL A 212 -10.35 -9.77 17.22
N GLN A 213 -10.47 -8.92 18.25
CA GLN A 213 -9.33 -8.16 18.73
C GLN A 213 -8.33 -9.05 19.47
N GLY A 214 -7.04 -8.85 19.20
CA GLY A 214 -5.99 -9.56 19.91
C GLY A 214 -4.59 -9.02 19.61
N THR A 215 -3.67 -9.26 20.53
CA THR A 215 -2.24 -8.92 20.38
C THR A 215 -1.47 -10.22 20.14
N LYS A 216 -1.45 -10.68 18.89
CA LYS A 216 -0.81 -11.94 18.48
C LYS A 216 0.44 -11.65 17.65
N VAL A 217 1.49 -12.44 17.86
CA VAL A 217 2.76 -12.34 17.11
C VAL A 217 3.13 -13.66 16.46
N LYS A 218 3.80 -13.58 15.32
CA LYS A 218 4.51 -14.71 14.73
C LYS A 218 5.96 -14.68 15.22
N MET A 219 6.36 -15.72 15.95
CA MET A 219 7.77 -15.96 16.25
C MET A 219 8.42 -16.68 15.07
N LEU A 220 9.59 -16.21 14.68
CA LEU A 220 10.42 -16.81 13.63
C LEU A 220 11.80 -17.05 14.23
N ASP A 221 12.37 -18.21 13.96
CA ASP A 221 13.75 -18.48 14.29
C ASP A 221 14.68 -17.63 13.41
N TYR A 222 15.87 -17.34 13.95
CA TYR A 222 16.90 -16.64 13.21
C TYR A 222 17.23 -17.41 11.92
N ASN A 223 17.31 -16.67 10.81
CA ASN A 223 17.64 -17.19 9.47
C ASN A 223 16.55 -18.08 8.83
N GLU A 224 15.31 -18.04 9.33
CA GLU A 224 14.18 -18.55 8.58
C GLU A 224 13.95 -17.77 7.27
N THR A 225 13.58 -18.49 6.22
CA THR A 225 13.14 -17.91 4.95
C THR A 225 11.63 -17.96 4.86
N VAL A 226 10.99 -16.79 4.80
CA VAL A 226 9.54 -16.66 4.84
C VAL A 226 8.97 -16.25 3.48
N GLU A 227 7.98 -16.99 2.99
CA GLU A 227 7.11 -16.54 1.90
C GLU A 227 5.78 -16.09 2.51
N ILE A 228 5.38 -14.84 2.26
CA ILE A 228 4.09 -14.30 2.67
C ILE A 228 3.27 -14.00 1.42
N LYS A 229 2.06 -14.55 1.35
CA LYS A 229 1.06 -14.21 0.34
C LYS A 229 0.00 -13.34 0.98
N PHE A 230 -0.07 -12.08 0.58
CA PHE A 230 -1.15 -11.19 0.99
C PHE A 230 -2.35 -11.35 0.06
N GLN A 231 -3.53 -11.51 0.64
CA GLN A 231 -4.80 -11.65 -0.05
C GLN A 231 -5.77 -10.59 0.49
N GLY A 232 -6.13 -9.61 -0.33
CA GLY A 232 -7.19 -8.66 -0.01
C GLY A 232 -8.57 -9.32 -0.06
N THR A 233 -9.59 -8.67 0.49
CA THR A 233 -10.96 -9.17 0.46
C THR A 233 -11.95 -8.09 0.04
N ASN A 234 -13.12 -8.49 -0.47
CA ASN A 234 -14.25 -7.58 -0.69
C ASN A 234 -15.17 -7.45 0.55
N VAL A 235 -14.68 -7.75 1.76
CA VAL A 235 -15.47 -7.65 2.99
C VAL A 235 -15.91 -6.19 3.20
N LEU A 236 -17.19 -6.00 3.55
CA LEU A 236 -17.83 -4.68 3.66
C LEU A 236 -17.90 -3.89 2.34
N ASP A 237 -17.95 -4.58 1.20
CA ASP A 237 -17.95 -3.97 -0.15
C ASP A 237 -16.76 -3.01 -0.35
N SER A 238 -15.64 -3.32 0.32
CA SER A 238 -14.45 -2.46 0.38
C SER A 238 -13.21 -3.23 -0.08
N SER A 239 -13.23 -3.63 -1.35
CA SER A 239 -12.04 -4.13 -2.03
C SER A 239 -11.13 -2.94 -2.35
N GLU A 240 -10.07 -2.74 -1.57
CA GLU A 240 -9.10 -1.67 -1.77
C GLU A 240 -7.65 -2.19 -1.83
N THR A 241 -6.73 -1.33 -2.31
CA THR A 241 -5.30 -1.62 -2.26
C THR A 241 -4.74 -1.33 -0.88
N HIS A 242 -4.01 -2.29 -0.31
CA HIS A 242 -3.32 -2.13 0.97
C HIS A 242 -1.79 -2.21 0.77
N PRO A 243 -1.05 -1.08 0.83
CA PRO A 243 0.40 -1.07 0.82
C PRO A 243 0.97 -1.67 2.11
N MET A 244 1.26 -2.96 2.08
CA MET A 244 1.84 -3.68 3.21
C MET A 244 3.29 -3.24 3.44
N HIS A 245 3.62 -2.95 4.70
CA HIS A 245 4.96 -2.57 5.14
C HIS A 245 5.46 -3.51 6.24
N LEU A 246 6.76 -3.83 6.21
CA LEU A 246 7.41 -4.69 7.18
C LEU A 246 8.63 -3.95 7.76
N HIS A 247 8.59 -3.69 9.06
CA HIS A 247 9.70 -3.04 9.75
C HIS A 247 10.91 -3.98 9.82
N GLY A 248 12.11 -3.40 9.67
CA GLY A 248 13.38 -4.12 9.83
C GLY A 248 13.85 -4.93 8.61
N TYR A 249 13.04 -5.02 7.56
CA TYR A 249 13.35 -5.81 6.37
C TYR A 249 12.88 -5.13 5.08
N ASN A 250 13.57 -5.42 3.97
CA ASN A 250 13.07 -5.26 2.61
C ASN A 250 12.69 -6.65 2.07
N PHE A 251 11.70 -6.73 1.18
CA PHE A 251 11.21 -7.98 0.60
C PHE A 251 10.87 -7.83 -0.89
#